data_AF-J5SPD2-F1
#
_entry.id   AF-J5SPD2-F1
#
_cell.length_a   1.000
_cell.length_b   1.000
_cell.length_c   1.000
_cell.angle_alpha   90.00
_cell.angle_beta   90.00
_cell.angle_gamma   90.00
#
_symmetry.space_group_name_H-M   'P 1'
#
loop_
_entity.id
_entity.type
_entity.pdbx_description
1 polymer ?
#
loop_
_entity_poly.entity_id
_entity_poly.type
_entity_poly.pdbx_seq_one_letter_code
_entity_poly.pdbx_strand_id
1 'polypeptide(L)'
;MGGVVARLAIRLAPDLPVDAIVSIATPHQLPPANLEFDMERLYQKVNTPAAIDPILISICGGVADTQIISDTCALPDFVGPDNGFTVFSSGVPAAWTNVEHQAIVWCDQVRWRIARILLDMSAATTRDEKLSSAKKWLREAPTLSITERHQVVETLPPVANENVTCIVRLRNPTPTLVAEPPLSLLSCDSSMICEQIAASAQVIPYPRDTRLPFPLPGEGIRNEESAFAISVYHADKDKTIAIASDEQLEILATGAHLQIRGTQGSWIGGGL
;
A
#
# COMPACT_ATOMS: atom_id res chain seq x y z
N MET A 1 -20.35 0.70 -9.52
CA MET A 1 -20.91 -0.10 -10.64
C MET A 1 -19.97 -0.31 -11.83
N GLY A 2 -19.11 0.65 -12.20
CA GLY A 2 -18.25 0.53 -13.40
C GLY A 2 -17.41 -0.75 -13.50
N GLY A 3 -16.83 -1.24 -12.39
CA GLY A 3 -16.07 -2.50 -12.41
C GLY A 3 -16.94 -3.75 -12.66
N VAL A 4 -18.21 -3.75 -12.26
CA VAL A 4 -19.17 -4.84 -12.60
C VAL A 4 -19.42 -4.85 -14.11
N VAL A 5 -19.60 -3.66 -14.71
CA VAL A 5 -19.77 -3.52 -16.16
C VAL A 5 -18.51 -3.98 -16.91
N ALA A 6 -17.32 -3.61 -16.44
CA ALA A 6 -16.06 -4.04 -17.05
C ALA A 6 -15.91 -5.58 -17.02
N ARG A 7 -16.18 -6.21 -15.86
CA ARG A 7 -16.14 -7.67 -15.74
C ARG A 7 -17.19 -8.36 -16.61
N LEU A 8 -18.40 -7.81 -16.69
CA LEU A 8 -19.44 -8.32 -17.58
C LEU A 8 -19.03 -8.21 -19.05
N ALA A 9 -18.38 -7.13 -19.46
CA ALA A 9 -17.89 -6.94 -20.81
C ALA A 9 -16.87 -8.03 -21.20
N ILE A 10 -15.90 -8.32 -20.33
CA ILE A 10 -14.97 -9.44 -20.53
C ILE A 10 -15.70 -10.78 -20.61
N ARG A 11 -16.73 -10.98 -19.78
CA ARG A 11 -17.52 -12.22 -19.82
C ARG A 11 -18.28 -12.40 -21.14
N LEU A 12 -18.74 -11.31 -21.74
CA LEU A 12 -19.47 -11.30 -23.01
C LEU A 12 -18.54 -11.36 -24.23
N ALA A 13 -17.32 -10.84 -24.10
CA ALA A 13 -16.31 -10.80 -25.15
C ALA A 13 -14.93 -11.21 -24.59
N PRO A 14 -14.69 -12.52 -24.42
CA PRO A 14 -13.47 -13.03 -23.78
C PRO A 14 -12.19 -12.79 -24.60
N ASP A 15 -12.31 -12.51 -25.89
CA ASP A 15 -11.17 -12.24 -26.78
C ASP A 15 -10.67 -10.78 -26.69
N LEU A 16 -11.27 -9.95 -25.83
CA LEU A 16 -10.79 -8.58 -25.61
C LEU A 16 -9.39 -8.60 -24.98
N PRO A 17 -8.41 -7.85 -25.53
CA PRO A 17 -7.04 -7.83 -25.04
C PRO A 17 -6.92 -6.94 -23.79
N VAL A 18 -7.53 -7.36 -22.69
CA VAL A 18 -7.49 -6.64 -21.40
C VAL A 18 -6.59 -7.40 -20.42
N ASP A 19 -5.51 -6.75 -20.01
CA ASP A 19 -4.55 -7.32 -19.07
C ASP A 19 -5.02 -7.26 -17.61
N ALA A 20 -5.65 -6.14 -17.24
CA ALA A 20 -6.03 -5.84 -15.87
C ALA A 20 -7.28 -4.95 -15.81
N ILE A 21 -8.10 -5.16 -14.77
CA ILE A 21 -9.20 -4.29 -14.39
C ILE A 21 -8.87 -3.74 -13.00
N VAL A 22 -8.60 -2.44 -12.94
CA VAL A 22 -8.54 -1.69 -11.70
C VAL A 22 -9.90 -1.04 -11.48
N SER A 23 -10.57 -1.41 -10.41
CA SER A 23 -11.89 -0.90 -10.06
C SER A 23 -11.86 -0.20 -8.71
N ILE A 24 -12.70 0.81 -8.58
CA ILE A 24 -12.77 1.66 -7.39
C ILE A 24 -14.22 1.64 -6.92
N ALA A 25 -14.42 1.45 -5.61
CA ALA A 25 -15.73 1.40 -4.95
C ALA A 25 -16.76 0.56 -5.72
N THR A 26 -16.31 -0.57 -6.29
CA THR A 26 -17.16 -1.42 -7.10
C THR A 26 -17.74 -2.53 -6.23
N PRO A 27 -19.07 -2.68 -6.13
CA PRO A 27 -19.69 -3.79 -5.41
C PRO A 27 -19.54 -5.08 -6.21
N HIS A 28 -18.49 -5.87 -5.96
CA HIS A 28 -18.17 -7.11 -6.67
C HIS A 28 -19.02 -8.32 -6.26
N GLN A 29 -19.42 -8.41 -4.99
CA GLN A 29 -20.12 -9.58 -4.47
C GLN A 29 -21.64 -9.48 -4.67
N LEU A 30 -22.22 -8.32 -4.35
CA LEU A 30 -23.67 -8.10 -4.31
C LEU A 30 -24.01 -6.68 -4.78
N PRO A 31 -25.16 -6.45 -5.43
CA PRO A 31 -25.58 -5.11 -5.81
C PRO A 31 -25.84 -4.23 -4.57
N PRO A 32 -25.73 -2.88 -4.69
CA PRO A 32 -25.99 -1.96 -3.59
C PRO A 32 -27.37 -2.16 -2.95
N ALA A 33 -28.35 -2.48 -3.79
CA ALA A 33 -29.71 -2.86 -3.40
C ALA A 33 -30.12 -4.10 -4.17
N ASN A 34 -30.38 -5.21 -3.47
CA ASN A 34 -30.78 -6.47 -4.08
C ASN A 34 -32.31 -6.56 -4.16
N LEU A 35 -32.91 -5.73 -5.03
CA LEU A 35 -34.36 -5.59 -5.14
C LEU A 35 -34.96 -6.31 -6.36
N GLU A 36 -34.13 -6.68 -7.33
CA GLU A 36 -34.58 -7.15 -8.65
C GLU A 36 -33.83 -8.42 -9.08
N PHE A 37 -34.58 -9.39 -9.62
CA PHE A 37 -34.06 -10.67 -10.07
C PHE A 37 -33.03 -10.56 -11.20
N ASP A 38 -33.16 -9.57 -12.08
CA ASP A 38 -32.23 -9.40 -13.19
C ASP A 38 -30.85 -8.92 -12.72
N MET A 39 -30.79 -8.13 -11.65
CA MET A 39 -29.53 -7.77 -11.00
C MET A 39 -28.87 -8.99 -10.37
N GLU A 40 -29.63 -9.86 -9.71
CA GLU A 40 -29.10 -11.11 -9.15
C GLU A 40 -28.51 -12.02 -10.25
N ARG A 41 -29.24 -12.22 -11.35
CA ARG A 41 -28.76 -13.00 -12.51
C ARG A 41 -27.48 -12.42 -13.11
N LEU A 42 -27.38 -11.09 -13.18
CA LEU A 42 -26.17 -10.42 -13.65
C LEU A 42 -24.98 -10.74 -12.75
N TYR A 43 -25.15 -10.64 -11.43
CA TYR A 43 -24.08 -10.94 -10.48
C TYR A 43 -23.67 -12.41 -10.49
N GLN A 44 -24.63 -13.34 -10.61
CA GLN A 44 -24.35 -14.77 -10.80
C GLN A 44 -23.48 -15.00 -12.04
N LYS A 45 -23.80 -14.32 -13.15
CA LYS A 45 -23.02 -14.41 -14.40
C LYS A 45 -21.61 -13.83 -14.26
N VAL A 46 -21.47 -12.68 -13.61
CA VAL A 46 -20.18 -11.98 -13.42
C VAL A 46 -19.27 -12.68 -12.40
N ASN A 47 -19.85 -13.38 -11.42
CA ASN A 47 -19.11 -14.11 -10.39
C ASN A 47 -18.94 -15.60 -10.69
N THR A 48 -19.16 -16.02 -11.94
CA THR A 48 -18.77 -17.36 -12.40
C THR A 48 -17.29 -17.35 -12.80
N PRO A 49 -16.44 -18.24 -12.24
CA PRO A 49 -15.02 -18.30 -12.60
C PRO A 49 -14.81 -18.52 -14.11
N ALA A 50 -13.86 -17.81 -14.73
CA ALA A 50 -13.45 -18.04 -16.11
C ALA A 50 -12.02 -18.60 -16.17
N ALA A 51 -11.70 -19.28 -17.28
CA ALA A 51 -10.39 -19.90 -17.47
C ALA A 51 -9.25 -18.89 -17.66
N ILE A 52 -9.57 -17.70 -18.19
CA ILE A 52 -8.63 -16.60 -18.38
C ILE A 52 -9.36 -15.33 -17.96
N ASP A 53 -9.02 -14.80 -16.78
CA ASP A 53 -9.51 -13.51 -16.31
C ASP A 53 -8.35 -12.49 -16.28
N PRO A 54 -8.62 -11.21 -16.61
CA PRO A 54 -7.66 -10.13 -16.37
C PRO A 54 -7.29 -10.06 -14.89
N ILE A 55 -6.16 -9.44 -14.57
CA ILE A 55 -5.82 -9.15 -13.17
C ILE A 55 -6.93 -8.26 -12.58
N LEU A 56 -7.52 -8.65 -11.47
CA LEU A 56 -8.57 -7.88 -10.80
C LEU A 56 -8.03 -7.16 -9.57
N ILE A 57 -8.08 -5.83 -9.57
CA ILE A 57 -7.69 -5.02 -8.42
C ILE A 57 -8.91 -4.22 -7.98
N SER A 58 -9.34 -4.43 -6.74
CA SER A 58 -10.44 -3.69 -6.13
C SER A 58 -9.92 -2.74 -5.07
N ILE A 59 -10.23 -1.44 -5.21
CA ILE A 59 -9.93 -0.40 -4.23
C ILE A 59 -11.24 0.06 -3.58
N CYS A 60 -11.42 -0.24 -2.30
CA CYS A 60 -12.65 0.04 -1.56
C CYS A 60 -12.55 1.30 -0.71
N GLY A 61 -13.66 2.05 -0.60
CA GLY A 61 -13.74 3.27 0.20
C GLY A 61 -13.65 3.04 1.72
N GLY A 62 -13.96 1.84 2.20
CA GLY A 62 -14.01 1.57 3.64
C GLY A 62 -15.28 2.13 4.27
N VAL A 63 -15.27 2.34 5.59
CA VAL A 63 -16.48 2.73 6.35
C VAL A 63 -17.07 4.09 5.95
N ALA A 64 -16.29 4.95 5.28
CA ALA A 64 -16.79 6.23 4.76
C ALA A 64 -17.64 6.07 3.49
N ASP A 65 -17.56 4.93 2.80
CA ASP A 65 -18.46 4.63 1.69
C ASP A 65 -19.85 4.28 2.23
N THR A 66 -20.77 5.25 2.12
CA THR A 66 -22.16 5.11 2.55
C THR A 66 -23.09 4.63 1.42
N GLN A 67 -22.59 4.49 0.19
CA GLN A 67 -23.39 3.99 -0.94
C GLN A 67 -23.23 2.49 -1.13
N ILE A 68 -22.04 1.96 -0.83
CA ILE A 68 -21.69 0.55 -0.98
C ILE A 68 -21.18 0.01 0.35
N ILE A 69 -21.77 -1.10 0.80
CA ILE A 69 -21.23 -1.86 1.94
C ILE A 69 -19.83 -2.35 1.57
N SER A 70 -18.84 -1.95 2.35
CA SER A 70 -17.42 -2.21 2.06
C SER A 70 -17.09 -3.68 1.79
N ASP A 71 -17.71 -4.62 2.49
CA ASP A 71 -17.48 -6.06 2.28
C ASP A 71 -17.92 -6.51 0.88
N THR A 72 -18.97 -5.91 0.33
CA THR A 72 -19.42 -6.23 -1.03
C THR A 72 -18.47 -5.72 -2.10
N CYS A 73 -17.57 -4.78 -1.76
CA CYS A 73 -16.51 -4.31 -2.65
C CYS A 73 -15.32 -5.28 -2.71
N ALA A 74 -15.21 -6.22 -1.77
CA ALA A 74 -14.19 -7.25 -1.84
C ALA A 74 -14.40 -8.17 -3.05
N LEU A 75 -13.31 -8.53 -3.71
CA LEU A 75 -13.33 -9.53 -4.78
C LEU A 75 -13.83 -10.87 -4.22
N PRO A 76 -14.55 -11.68 -5.01
CA PRO A 76 -14.97 -13.00 -4.59
C PRO A 76 -13.78 -13.96 -4.41
N ASP A 77 -13.92 -14.97 -3.54
CA ASP A 77 -12.85 -15.89 -3.15
C ASP A 77 -12.22 -16.69 -4.31
N PHE A 78 -12.92 -16.86 -5.43
CA PHE A 78 -12.37 -17.53 -6.61
C PHE A 78 -11.24 -16.73 -7.26
N VAL A 79 -11.15 -15.42 -6.99
CA VAL A 79 -10.03 -14.59 -7.42
C VAL A 79 -8.83 -14.89 -6.50
N GLY A 80 -8.04 -15.88 -6.92
CA GLY A 80 -6.83 -16.26 -6.20
C GLY A 80 -5.79 -15.13 -6.10
N PRO A 81 -4.79 -15.27 -5.20
CA PRO A 81 -3.78 -14.25 -4.92
C PRO A 81 -2.87 -13.89 -6.10
N ASP A 82 -2.85 -14.72 -7.14
CA ASP A 82 -2.11 -14.53 -8.40
C ASP A 82 -2.96 -13.88 -9.50
N ASN A 83 -4.26 -13.71 -9.25
CA ASN A 83 -5.22 -13.14 -10.20
C ASN A 83 -5.79 -11.81 -9.74
N GLY A 84 -5.55 -11.39 -8.51
CA GLY A 84 -6.08 -10.14 -8.02
C GLY A 84 -6.01 -10.00 -6.51
N PHE A 85 -6.45 -8.84 -6.03
CA PHE A 85 -6.64 -8.59 -4.60
C PHE A 85 -7.56 -7.39 -4.36
N THR A 86 -8.07 -7.33 -3.13
CA THR A 86 -8.80 -6.18 -2.61
C THR A 86 -7.90 -5.39 -1.69
N VAL A 87 -8.00 -4.06 -1.74
CA VAL A 87 -7.41 -3.16 -0.75
C VAL A 87 -8.45 -2.12 -0.34
N PHE A 88 -8.45 -1.73 0.93
CA PHE A 88 -9.23 -0.60 1.41
C PHE A 88 -8.37 0.65 1.37
N SER A 89 -8.96 1.79 0.99
CA SER A 89 -8.27 3.09 0.97
C SER A 89 -7.58 3.44 2.29
N SER A 90 -8.13 2.99 3.42
CA SER A 90 -7.50 3.08 4.75
C SER A 90 -6.25 2.21 4.93
N GLY A 91 -6.09 1.16 4.14
CA GLY A 91 -4.89 0.33 4.07
C GLY A 91 -3.91 0.72 2.96
N VAL A 92 -4.30 1.62 2.04
CA VAL A 92 -3.42 2.06 0.95
C VAL A 92 -2.36 3.03 1.52
N PRO A 93 -1.05 2.77 1.31
CA PRO A 93 0.02 3.63 1.79
C PRO A 93 -0.14 5.09 1.33
N ALA A 94 0.13 6.05 2.22
CA ALA A 94 -0.07 7.49 2.06
C ALA A 94 -1.53 7.96 1.86
N ALA A 95 -2.50 7.06 1.63
CA ALA A 95 -3.90 7.39 1.81
C ALA A 95 -4.26 7.27 3.30
N TRP A 96 -4.23 6.06 3.87
CA TRP A 96 -4.61 5.71 5.26
C TRP A 96 -5.92 6.32 5.80
N THR A 97 -6.82 6.68 4.91
CA THR A 97 -8.14 7.21 5.28
C THR A 97 -9.19 6.45 4.52
N ASN A 98 -10.35 6.28 5.15
CA ASN A 98 -11.53 5.83 4.43
C ASN A 98 -12.00 6.98 3.54
N VAL A 99 -12.38 6.67 2.31
CA VAL A 99 -12.82 7.66 1.34
C VAL A 99 -14.26 7.36 0.94
N GLU A 100 -15.09 8.41 0.95
CA GLU A 100 -16.49 8.31 0.57
C GLU A 100 -16.66 7.84 -0.89
N HIS A 101 -17.81 7.24 -1.20
CA HIS A 101 -18.08 6.61 -2.48
C HIS A 101 -17.78 7.50 -3.69
N GLN A 102 -18.22 8.76 -3.63
CA GLN A 102 -18.02 9.70 -4.73
C GLN A 102 -16.62 10.31 -4.65
N ALA A 103 -16.12 10.59 -3.45
CA ALA A 103 -14.83 11.23 -3.26
C ALA A 103 -13.65 10.38 -3.74
N ILE A 104 -13.79 9.06 -3.74
CA ILE A 104 -12.70 8.14 -4.11
C ILE A 104 -12.19 8.35 -5.55
N VAL A 105 -13.02 8.89 -6.44
CA VAL A 105 -12.62 9.14 -7.84
C VAL A 105 -11.83 10.44 -8.02
N TRP A 106 -11.90 11.39 -7.07
CA TRP A 106 -11.14 12.65 -7.11
C TRP A 106 -10.13 12.80 -5.97
N CYS A 107 -10.13 11.91 -4.98
CA CYS A 107 -9.12 11.83 -3.93
C CYS A 107 -7.72 11.75 -4.55
N ASP A 108 -6.89 12.75 -4.24
CA ASP A 108 -5.58 12.92 -4.86
C ASP A 108 -4.65 11.74 -4.57
N GLN A 109 -4.60 11.29 -3.31
CA GLN A 109 -3.76 10.17 -2.88
C GLN A 109 -4.13 8.87 -3.61
N VAL A 110 -5.42 8.56 -3.72
CA VAL A 110 -5.89 7.35 -4.42
C VAL A 110 -5.61 7.45 -5.92
N ARG A 111 -5.91 8.59 -6.55
CA ARG A 111 -5.65 8.82 -7.97
C ARG A 111 -4.18 8.71 -8.32
N TRP A 112 -3.31 9.26 -7.49
CA TRP A 112 -1.87 9.21 -7.67
C TRP A 112 -1.37 7.75 -7.65
N ARG A 113 -1.86 6.93 -6.70
CA ARG A 113 -1.54 5.50 -6.64
C ARG A 113 -2.01 4.75 -7.87
N ILE A 114 -3.25 4.99 -8.32
CA ILE A 114 -3.78 4.36 -9.54
C ILE A 114 -2.94 4.73 -10.76
N ALA A 115 -2.59 6.00 -10.92
CA ALA A 115 -1.74 6.46 -12.02
C ALA A 115 -0.38 5.74 -12.03
N ARG A 116 0.26 5.57 -10.87
CA ARG A 116 1.53 4.84 -10.75
C ARG A 116 1.41 3.37 -11.10
N ILE A 117 0.37 2.70 -10.62
CA ILE A 117 0.13 1.29 -10.94
C ILE A 117 -0.03 1.11 -12.44
N LEU A 118 -0.85 1.95 -13.08
CA LEU A 118 -1.11 1.85 -14.52
C LEU A 118 0.17 2.15 -15.34
N LEU A 119 0.98 3.11 -14.92
CA LEU A 119 2.27 3.40 -15.55
C LEU A 119 3.24 2.22 -15.42
N ASP A 120 3.45 1.70 -14.21
CA ASP A 120 4.38 0.59 -13.96
C ASP A 120 3.90 -0.70 -14.66
N MET A 121 2.58 -0.97 -14.66
CA MET A 121 1.99 -2.08 -15.41
C MET A 121 2.19 -1.96 -16.92
N SER A 122 2.20 -0.74 -17.46
CA SER A 122 2.41 -0.53 -18.90
C SER A 122 3.83 -0.85 -19.35
N ALA A 123 4.79 -0.76 -18.43
CA ALA A 123 6.18 -1.15 -18.65
C ALA A 123 6.44 -2.65 -18.40
N ALA A 124 5.55 -3.31 -17.64
CA ALA A 124 5.65 -4.73 -17.31
C ALA A 124 5.23 -5.63 -18.48
N THR A 125 5.99 -6.70 -18.69
CA THR A 125 5.78 -7.65 -19.81
C THR A 125 4.99 -8.88 -19.39
N THR A 126 5.12 -9.29 -18.14
CA THR A 126 4.45 -10.48 -17.61
C THR A 126 3.27 -10.11 -16.70
N ARG A 127 2.33 -11.06 -16.55
CA ARG A 127 1.20 -10.90 -15.62
C ARG A 127 1.67 -10.71 -14.18
N ASP A 128 2.68 -11.46 -13.77
CA ASP A 128 3.21 -11.42 -12.40
C ASP A 128 3.91 -10.09 -12.10
N GLU A 129 4.63 -9.51 -13.08
CA GLU A 129 5.21 -8.17 -12.96
C GLU A 129 4.12 -7.09 -12.82
N LYS A 130 3.04 -7.18 -13.60
CA LYS A 130 1.90 -6.27 -13.50
C LYS A 130 1.26 -6.36 -12.11
N LEU A 131 1.02 -7.56 -11.61
CA LEU A 131 0.45 -7.78 -10.28
C LEU A 131 1.39 -7.29 -9.17
N SER A 132 2.69 -7.53 -9.30
CA SER A 132 3.71 -7.06 -8.35
C SER A 132 3.77 -5.53 -8.31
N SER A 133 3.62 -4.87 -9.47
CA SER A 133 3.51 -3.40 -9.56
C SER A 133 2.30 -2.88 -8.79
N ALA A 134 1.15 -3.55 -8.86
CA ALA A 134 -0.01 -3.19 -8.05
C ALA A 134 0.22 -3.39 -6.55
N LYS A 135 0.82 -4.52 -6.16
CA LYS A 135 1.10 -4.84 -4.75
C LYS A 135 2.07 -3.81 -4.15
N LYS A 136 3.14 -3.47 -4.88
CA LYS A 136 4.12 -2.42 -4.53
C LYS A 136 3.43 -1.12 -4.12
N TRP A 137 2.46 -0.65 -4.91
CA TRP A 137 1.84 0.65 -4.69
C TRP A 137 0.65 0.64 -3.73
N LEU A 138 -0.07 -0.47 -3.62
CA LEU A 138 -1.32 -0.54 -2.83
C LEU A 138 -1.20 -1.25 -1.49
N ARG A 139 -0.22 -2.15 -1.30
CA ARG A 139 -0.14 -3.00 -0.11
C ARG A 139 1.23 -2.97 0.55
N GLU A 140 2.28 -2.99 -0.27
CA GLU A 140 3.62 -3.18 0.23
C GLU A 140 4.26 -1.86 0.66
N ALA A 141 5.15 -1.97 1.63
CA ALA A 141 6.01 -0.89 2.06
C ALA A 141 7.18 -0.79 1.06
N PRO A 142 7.64 0.44 0.69
CA PRO A 142 8.78 0.57 -0.19
C PRO A 142 10.04 -0.11 0.40
N THR A 143 10.61 -1.05 -0.35
CA THR A 143 11.93 -1.60 -0.03
C THR A 143 12.98 -0.55 -0.33
N LEU A 144 13.86 -0.27 0.63
CA LEU A 144 14.95 0.68 0.42
C LEU A 144 15.99 0.06 -0.52
N SER A 145 16.35 0.79 -1.57
CA SER A 145 17.28 0.32 -2.60
C SER A 145 18.74 0.55 -2.23
N ILE A 146 19.61 -0.22 -2.89
CA ILE A 146 21.06 -0.08 -2.81
C ILE A 146 21.47 1.07 -3.72
N THR A 147 21.79 2.22 -3.13
CA THR A 147 22.35 3.36 -3.86
C THR A 147 23.70 3.70 -3.24
N GLU A 148 24.76 3.65 -4.05
CA GLU A 148 26.14 3.64 -3.58
C GLU A 148 26.67 5.00 -3.10
N ARG A 149 25.92 6.11 -3.28
CA ARG A 149 26.35 7.43 -2.81
C ARG A 149 25.16 8.29 -2.44
N HIS A 150 24.99 8.52 -1.15
CA HIS A 150 24.14 9.56 -0.61
C HIS A 150 25.01 10.61 0.10
N GLN A 151 24.64 11.90 -0.01
CA GLN A 151 25.47 13.01 0.45
C GLN A 151 25.35 13.32 1.96
N VAL A 152 24.17 13.08 2.55
CA VAL A 152 23.88 13.38 3.95
C VAL A 152 23.82 12.07 4.72
N VAL A 153 24.63 11.97 5.78
CA VAL A 153 24.68 10.79 6.65
C VAL A 153 24.33 11.20 8.07
N GLU A 154 23.19 10.75 8.58
CA GLU A 154 22.85 10.87 10.01
C GLU A 154 23.12 9.53 10.71
N THR A 155 23.90 9.56 11.79
CA THR A 155 24.21 8.37 12.58
C THR A 155 23.11 8.14 13.63
N LEU A 156 22.68 6.89 13.74
CA LEU A 156 21.78 6.49 14.81
C LEU A 156 22.57 6.38 16.13
N PRO A 157 21.92 6.67 17.28
CA PRO A 157 22.51 6.36 18.57
C PRO A 157 22.82 4.86 18.68
N PRO A 158 23.84 4.46 19.47
CA PRO A 158 24.24 3.06 19.61
C PRO A 158 23.06 2.22 20.12
N VAL A 159 22.76 1.14 19.41
CA VAL A 159 21.54 0.35 19.66
C VAL A 159 21.87 -0.93 20.40
N ALA A 160 21.12 -1.23 21.46
CA ALA A 160 21.35 -2.41 22.29
C ALA A 160 20.90 -3.75 21.66
N ASN A 161 20.13 -3.70 20.57
CA ASN A 161 19.45 -4.85 19.96
C ASN A 161 19.75 -4.97 18.46
N GLU A 162 19.71 -6.21 17.97
CA GLU A 162 19.95 -6.55 16.55
C GLU A 162 18.83 -6.08 15.62
N ASN A 163 17.62 -5.91 16.14
CA ASN A 163 16.49 -5.40 15.37
C ASN A 163 16.09 -4.03 15.89
N VAL A 164 16.08 -3.05 14.99
CA VAL A 164 15.92 -1.64 15.31
C VAL A 164 14.88 -1.04 14.38
N THR A 165 14.01 -0.20 14.92
CA THR A 165 13.16 0.66 14.11
C THR A 165 13.55 2.11 14.36
N CYS A 166 13.79 2.84 13.29
CA CYS A 166 13.94 4.28 13.33
C CYS A 166 12.78 4.95 12.60
N ILE A 167 12.26 6.02 13.19
CA ILE A 167 11.26 6.88 12.59
C ILE A 167 11.99 8.10 12.08
N VAL A 168 11.94 8.31 10.76
CA VAL A 168 12.56 9.46 10.10
C VAL A 168 11.54 10.26 9.34
N ARG A 169 11.77 11.56 9.24
CA ARG A 169 10.95 12.49 8.47
C ARG A 169 11.82 13.23 7.46
N LEU A 170 11.33 13.36 6.24
CA LEU A 170 11.92 14.26 5.25
C LEU A 170 11.49 15.71 5.53
N ARG A 171 12.41 16.66 5.46
CA ARG A 171 12.09 18.08 5.70
C ARG A 171 11.22 18.68 4.60
N ASN A 172 11.47 18.27 3.35
CA ASN A 172 10.75 18.73 2.16
C ASN A 172 10.16 17.55 1.38
N PRO A 173 9.11 16.88 1.90
CA PRO A 173 8.55 15.71 1.25
C PRO A 173 7.77 16.08 -0.01
N THR A 174 8.04 15.39 -1.10
CA THR A 174 7.25 15.43 -2.35
C THR A 174 6.54 14.09 -2.55
N PRO A 175 5.48 14.00 -3.39
CA PRO A 175 4.77 12.74 -3.62
C PRO A 175 5.70 11.59 -4.04
N THR A 176 6.71 11.88 -4.86
CA THR A 176 7.70 10.90 -5.31
C THR A 176 8.63 10.46 -4.20
N LEU A 177 9.10 11.38 -3.36
CA LEU A 177 9.98 11.05 -2.23
C LEU A 177 9.24 10.29 -1.13
N VAL A 178 7.96 10.57 -0.90
CA VAL A 178 7.11 9.83 0.04
C VAL A 178 6.85 8.41 -0.46
N ALA A 179 6.65 8.26 -1.77
CA ALA A 179 6.46 6.98 -2.42
C ALA A 179 7.71 6.10 -2.44
N GLU A 180 8.85 6.68 -2.79
CA GLU A 180 10.14 6.01 -2.96
C GLU A 180 11.21 6.87 -2.27
N PRO A 181 11.42 6.69 -0.96
CA PRO A 181 12.37 7.50 -0.22
C PRO A 181 13.81 7.21 -0.68
N PRO A 182 14.62 8.25 -1.01
CA PRO A 182 16.02 8.09 -1.40
C PRO A 182 16.87 7.90 -0.15
N LEU A 183 16.68 6.77 0.52
CA LEU A 183 17.34 6.43 1.77
C LEU A 183 18.08 5.10 1.57
N SER A 184 19.36 5.07 1.93
CA SER A 184 20.08 3.81 2.16
C SER A 184 20.49 3.71 3.62
N LEU A 185 20.57 2.46 4.08
CA LEU A 185 20.95 2.15 5.45
C LEU A 185 22.33 1.52 5.45
N LEU A 186 23.22 2.08 6.26
CA LEU A 186 24.63 1.69 6.31
C LEU A 186 24.97 1.20 7.73
N SER A 187 25.87 0.23 7.81
CA SER A 187 26.49 -0.26 9.03
C SER A 187 27.97 0.06 8.98
N CYS A 188 28.43 0.95 9.86
CA CYS A 188 29.76 1.52 9.87
C CYS A 188 30.57 1.03 11.06
N ASP A 189 31.80 0.58 10.82
CA ASP A 189 32.74 0.22 11.88
C ASP A 189 33.34 1.45 12.59
N SER A 190 34.20 1.22 13.59
CA SER A 190 34.91 2.27 14.32
C SER A 190 35.87 3.10 13.46
N SER A 191 36.22 2.61 12.27
CA SER A 191 37.06 3.30 11.28
C SER A 191 36.23 4.04 10.22
N MET A 192 34.90 4.13 10.40
CA MET A 192 33.96 4.74 9.46
C MET A 192 33.90 4.06 8.09
N ILE A 193 34.26 2.77 8.02
CA ILE A 193 34.05 1.94 6.83
C ILE A 193 32.63 1.40 6.93
N CYS A 194 31.79 1.81 5.98
CA CYS A 194 30.36 1.54 5.98
C CYS A 194 29.96 0.52 4.91
N GLU A 195 29.16 -0.46 5.30
CA GLU A 195 28.56 -1.46 4.41
C GLU A 195 27.04 -1.29 4.38
N GLN A 196 26.42 -1.41 3.21
CA GLN A 196 24.97 -1.30 3.13
C GLN A 196 24.28 -2.54 3.71
N ILE A 197 23.22 -2.30 4.48
CA ILE A 197 22.40 -3.34 5.11
C ILE A 197 20.98 -3.33 4.57
N ALA A 198 20.36 -4.51 4.55
CA ALA A 198 18.98 -4.67 4.11
C ALA A 198 18.01 -4.07 5.14
N ALA A 199 17.08 -3.25 4.67
CA ALA A 199 16.06 -2.61 5.49
C ALA A 199 14.75 -2.48 4.71
N SER A 200 13.65 -2.40 5.44
CA SER A 200 12.33 -2.05 4.89
C SER A 200 11.93 -0.68 5.40
N ALA A 201 11.36 0.15 4.54
CA ALA A 201 10.78 1.44 4.94
C ALA A 201 9.28 1.39 4.73
N GLN A 202 8.53 1.65 5.79
CA GLN A 202 7.10 1.84 5.69
C GLN A 202 6.79 3.32 5.92
N VAL A 203 6.12 3.95 4.95
CA VAL A 203 5.55 5.27 5.21
C VAL A 203 4.55 5.13 6.35
N ILE A 204 4.49 6.09 7.27
CA ILE A 204 3.52 6.13 8.37
C ILE A 204 2.91 7.53 8.48
N PRO A 205 1.66 7.63 8.98
CA PRO A 205 1.06 8.91 9.33
C PRO A 205 1.85 9.60 10.45
N TYR A 206 2.18 10.88 10.27
CA TYR A 206 2.80 11.72 11.27
C TYR A 206 2.21 13.16 11.21
N PRO A 207 1.07 13.40 11.88
CA PRO A 207 0.41 14.71 11.84
C PRO A 207 1.31 15.83 12.39
N ARG A 208 1.30 16.99 11.73
CA ARG A 208 2.03 18.17 12.22
C ARG A 208 1.39 18.81 13.44
N ASP A 209 0.06 18.80 13.52
CA ASP A 209 -0.71 19.35 14.64
C ASP A 209 -1.66 18.28 15.19
N THR A 210 -1.36 17.78 16.38
CA THR A 210 -2.16 16.75 17.06
C THR A 210 -3.48 17.28 17.61
N ARG A 211 -3.72 18.59 17.54
CA ARG A 211 -4.98 19.23 17.99
C ARG A 211 -6.04 19.28 16.89
N LEU A 212 -5.66 19.08 15.63
CA LEU A 212 -6.58 19.06 14.50
C LEU A 212 -7.11 17.64 14.27
N PRO A 213 -8.35 17.48 13.75
CA PRO A 213 -8.83 16.20 13.28
C PRO A 213 -7.86 15.62 12.24
N PHE A 214 -7.41 14.40 12.48
CA PHE A 214 -6.49 13.70 11.60
C PHE A 214 -7.06 12.33 11.22
N PRO A 215 -6.99 11.95 9.95
CA PRO A 215 -6.69 12.78 8.79
C PRO A 215 -7.83 13.78 8.49
N LEU A 216 -7.54 14.84 7.74
CA LEU A 216 -8.58 15.80 7.35
C LEU A 216 -9.63 15.10 6.46
N PRO A 217 -10.93 15.18 6.78
CA PRO A 217 -11.97 14.54 5.98
C PRO A 217 -11.88 14.97 4.51
N GLY A 218 -11.79 13.98 3.61
CA GLY A 218 -11.73 14.20 2.16
C GLY A 218 -10.37 14.64 1.60
N GLU A 219 -9.39 15.00 2.43
CA GLU A 219 -8.06 15.43 1.97
C GLU A 219 -6.97 14.39 2.19
N GLY A 220 -7.27 13.31 2.91
CA GLY A 220 -6.33 12.23 3.13
C GLY A 220 -5.18 12.64 4.06
N ILE A 221 -4.01 12.04 3.83
CA ILE A 221 -2.76 12.47 4.46
C ILE A 221 -1.93 13.24 3.45
N ARG A 222 -1.39 14.37 3.91
CA ARG A 222 -0.50 15.21 3.11
C ARG A 222 0.91 14.64 3.13
N ASN A 223 1.70 14.96 2.10
CA ASN A 223 3.11 14.54 2.05
C ASN A 223 3.89 15.07 3.27
N GLU A 224 3.55 16.28 3.73
CA GLU A 224 4.18 16.90 4.91
C GLU A 224 3.82 16.24 6.25
N GLU A 225 2.80 15.38 6.25
CA GLU A 225 2.30 14.62 7.40
C GLU A 225 2.70 13.15 7.32
N SER A 226 3.76 12.87 6.56
CA SER A 226 4.31 11.53 6.38
C SER A 226 5.67 11.42 7.06
N ALA A 227 5.89 10.32 7.77
CA ALA A 227 7.20 9.87 8.23
C ALA A 227 7.47 8.45 7.70
N PHE A 228 8.66 7.93 7.93
CA PHE A 228 9.04 6.58 7.54
C PHE A 228 9.47 5.80 8.78
N ALA A 229 8.83 4.66 9.01
CA ALA A 229 9.32 3.63 9.91
C ALA A 229 10.27 2.72 9.13
N ILE A 230 11.57 2.88 9.38
CA ILE A 230 12.61 2.06 8.77
C ILE A 230 12.94 0.94 9.75
N SER A 231 12.71 -0.29 9.32
CA SER A 231 13.04 -1.49 10.08
C SER A 231 14.36 -2.06 9.61
N VAL A 232 15.31 -2.12 10.55
CA VAL A 232 16.64 -2.70 10.40
C VAL A 232 16.62 -4.09 11.00
N TYR A 233 17.13 -5.06 10.24
CA TYR A 233 17.22 -6.44 10.68
C TYR A 233 18.68 -6.86 10.77
N HIS A 234 19.05 -7.59 11.83
CA HIS A 234 20.40 -8.13 12.03
C HIS A 234 21.52 -7.06 12.07
N ALA A 235 21.26 -5.95 12.78
CA ALA A 235 22.29 -4.97 13.08
C ALA A 235 23.40 -5.57 13.95
N ASP A 236 24.65 -5.34 13.53
CA ASP A 236 25.84 -5.71 14.30
C ASP A 236 25.96 -4.76 15.51
N LYS A 237 26.08 -5.33 16.72
CA LYS A 237 26.13 -4.57 17.97
C LYS A 237 27.40 -3.74 18.12
N ASP A 238 28.46 -4.13 17.40
CA ASP A 238 29.75 -3.46 17.44
C ASP A 238 29.90 -2.38 16.36
N LYS A 239 28.91 -2.26 15.45
CA LYS A 239 28.88 -1.26 14.38
C LYS A 239 27.81 -0.20 14.65
N THR A 240 28.06 0.99 14.12
CA THR A 240 27.10 2.11 14.15
C THR A 240 26.20 2.06 12.93
N ILE A 241 24.90 2.25 13.11
CA ILE A 241 23.97 2.34 11.98
C ILE A 241 23.90 3.79 11.53
N ALA A 242 23.98 4.02 10.23
CA ALA A 242 23.83 5.34 9.63
C ALA A 242 22.75 5.32 8.54
N ILE A 243 21.97 6.39 8.47
CA ILE A 243 20.98 6.62 7.42
C ILE A 243 21.59 7.61 6.46
N ALA A 244 21.73 7.20 5.21
CA ALA A 244 22.27 8.02 4.15
C ALA A 244 21.14 8.45 3.21
N SER A 245 21.07 9.75 2.90
CA SER A 245 20.10 10.32 1.96
C SER A 245 20.69 11.43 1.10
N ASP A 246 20.08 11.65 -0.07
CA ASP A 246 20.30 12.86 -0.86
C ASP A 246 19.45 14.04 -0.39
N GLU A 247 18.46 13.78 0.47
CA GLU A 247 17.54 14.77 1.00
C GLU A 247 17.81 15.05 2.48
N GLN A 248 17.42 16.24 2.95
CA GLN A 248 17.51 16.55 4.36
C GLN A 248 16.44 15.78 5.16
N LEU A 249 16.92 15.02 6.14
CA LEU A 249 16.09 14.24 7.03
C LEU A 249 16.15 14.75 8.48
N GLU A 250 15.30 14.16 9.31
CA GLU A 250 15.25 14.35 10.74
C GLU A 250 14.85 13.02 11.38
N ILE A 251 15.69 12.51 12.26
CA ILE A 251 15.38 11.34 13.08
C ILE A 251 14.45 11.76 14.22
N LEU A 252 13.22 11.25 14.21
CA LEU A 252 12.20 11.57 15.20
C LEU A 252 12.27 10.63 16.42
N ALA A 253 12.52 9.34 16.17
CA ALA A 253 12.62 8.34 17.22
C ALA A 253 13.46 7.14 16.75
N THR A 254 14.09 6.47 17.71
CA THR A 254 14.83 5.22 17.49
C THR A 254 14.56 4.27 18.63
N GLY A 255 14.28 3.01 18.34
CA GLY A 255 13.99 2.03 19.38
C GLY A 255 14.18 0.59 18.93
N ALA A 256 14.22 -0.31 19.91
CA ALA A 256 14.25 -1.74 19.66
C ALA A 256 12.95 -2.19 18.99
N HIS A 257 13.08 -3.00 17.93
CA HIS A 257 11.94 -3.57 17.23
C HIS A 257 11.40 -4.78 18.02
N LEU A 258 10.27 -4.63 18.73
CA LEU A 258 9.55 -5.79 19.28
C LEU A 258 8.63 -6.37 18.21
N GLN A 259 9.06 -7.41 17.50
CA GLN A 259 8.18 -8.13 16.60
C GLN A 259 7.29 -9.06 17.45
N ILE A 260 6.05 -8.67 17.71
CA ILE A 260 5.05 -9.62 18.20
C ILE A 260 4.76 -10.55 17.04
N ARG A 261 5.47 -11.69 16.99
CA ARG A 261 5.09 -12.79 16.10
C ARG A 261 3.72 -13.26 16.55
N GLY A 262 2.68 -12.78 15.88
CA GLY A 262 1.43 -13.50 15.83
C GLY A 262 1.74 -14.87 15.27
N THR A 263 1.85 -15.87 16.14
CA THR A 263 1.65 -17.27 15.71
C THR A 263 0.40 -17.27 14.87
N GLN A 264 0.39 -17.96 13.72
CA GLN A 264 -0.82 -18.22 12.95
C GLN A 264 -1.90 -18.79 13.90
N GLY A 265 -2.66 -17.88 14.50
CA GLY A 265 -3.74 -18.16 15.41
C GLY A 265 -4.94 -18.18 14.52
N SER A 266 -5.53 -19.37 14.39
CA SER A 266 -6.90 -19.55 13.94
C SER A 266 -7.74 -18.35 14.36
N TRP A 267 -8.37 -17.69 13.40
CA TRP A 267 -9.55 -16.88 13.70
C TRP A 267 -10.57 -17.84 14.32
N ILE A 268 -10.63 -17.89 15.65
CA ILE A 268 -11.73 -18.56 16.33
C ILE A 268 -12.89 -17.58 16.20
N GLY A 269 -13.67 -17.77 15.14
CA GLY A 269 -15.04 -17.31 15.12
C GLY A 269 -15.79 -17.97 16.28
N GLY A 270 -16.42 -17.13 17.10
CA GLY A 270 -17.32 -17.53 18.17
C GLY A 270 -17.54 -16.31 19.05
N GLY A 271 -18.71 -15.72 19.16
CA GLY A 271 -20.04 -16.04 18.67
C GLY A 271 -20.99 -15.20 19.52
N LEU A 272 -21.93 -14.53 18.85
CA LEU A 272 -22.99 -13.64 19.38
C LEU A 272 -22.54 -12.32 20.01
#